data_AF-A0A348V4B7-F1
#
_entry.id   AF-A0A348V4B7-F1
#
_cell.length_a   1.000
_cell.length_b   1.000
_cell.length_c   1.000
_cell.angle_alpha   90.00
_cell.angle_beta   90.00
_cell.angle_gamma   90.00
#
_symmetry.space_group_name_H-M   'P 1'
#
loop_
_entity.id
_entity.type
_entity.pdbx_description
1 polymer ?
#
loop_
_entity_poly.entity_id
_entity_poly.type
_entity_poly.pdbx_seq_one_letter_code
_entity_poly.pdbx_strand_id
1 'polypeptide(L)'
;MNNVVAVDNGKIRGADDVAFADKIIETKNTKGQWATIELLVNAWAKRTPEDFRAFKVQLNDYRLGLFDRKYGQTAGGKDHERRFTMAFPEELFFMIRAIYKADELPMDRAFYNEFLKRFPLFRIPEKL
;
A
#
# COMPACT_ATOMS: atom_id res chain seq x y z
N MET A 1 19.34 -26.26 -7.14
CA MET A 1 20.61 -25.55 -6.88
C MET A 1 20.25 -24.22 -6.23
N ASN A 2 20.55 -24.05 -4.94
CA ASN A 2 20.21 -22.83 -4.21
C ASN A 2 21.25 -21.74 -4.54
N ASN A 3 20.91 -20.85 -5.47
CA ASN A 3 21.71 -19.65 -5.76
C ASN A 3 21.47 -18.64 -4.63
N VAL A 4 22.29 -18.74 -3.58
CA VAL A 4 22.42 -17.73 -2.54
C VAL A 4 23.26 -16.60 -3.10
N VAL A 5 22.67 -15.42 -3.28
CA VAL A 5 23.31 -14.30 -4.00
C VAL A 5 23.81 -13.21 -3.05
N ALA A 6 23.23 -13.10 -1.85
CA ALA A 6 23.73 -12.17 -0.82
C ALA A 6 23.38 -12.66 0.60
N VAL A 7 24.31 -12.46 1.53
CA VAL A 7 24.11 -12.63 2.97
C VAL A 7 24.17 -11.24 3.60
N ASP A 8 23.04 -10.75 4.08
CA ASP A 8 22.97 -9.50 4.83
C ASP A 8 22.21 -9.75 6.14
N ASN A 9 22.85 -9.49 7.28
CA ASN A 9 22.37 -9.77 8.64
C ASN A 9 21.89 -11.23 8.89
N GLY A 10 22.55 -12.23 8.31
CA GLY A 10 22.26 -13.66 8.56
C GLY A 10 21.00 -14.21 7.88
N LYS A 11 20.31 -13.42 7.05
CA LYS A 11 19.23 -13.92 6.18
C LYS A 11 19.78 -14.18 4.78
N ILE A 12 19.67 -15.43 4.33
CA ILE A 12 19.96 -15.85 2.96
C ILE A 12 18.91 -15.24 2.05
N ARG A 13 19.30 -14.30 1.18
CA ARG A 13 18.40 -13.77 0.13
C ARG A 13 18.58 -14.56 -1.17
N GLY A 14 17.47 -14.98 -1.76
CA GLY A 14 17.47 -15.66 -3.06
C GLY A 14 17.78 -14.69 -4.19
N ALA A 15 18.23 -15.22 -5.33
CA ALA A 15 18.51 -14.43 -6.54
C ALA A 15 17.34 -13.51 -6.95
N ASP A 16 16.11 -14.00 -6.79
CA ASP A 16 14.89 -13.25 -7.17
C ASP A 16 14.67 -11.99 -6.32
N ASP A 17 15.06 -12.01 -5.05
CA ASP A 17 14.94 -10.85 -4.17
C ASP A 17 15.96 -9.77 -4.50
N VAL A 18 17.19 -10.18 -4.86
CA VAL A 18 18.24 -9.26 -5.30
C VAL A 18 17.85 -8.62 -6.62
N ALA A 19 17.45 -9.41 -7.61
CA ALA A 19 17.01 -8.90 -8.91
C ALA A 19 15.79 -7.96 -8.79
N PHE A 20 14.88 -8.23 -7.86
CA PHE A 20 13.76 -7.35 -7.59
C PHE A 20 14.18 -6.02 -6.95
N ALA A 21 15.12 -6.04 -6.01
CA ALA A 21 15.68 -4.83 -5.42
C ALA A 21 16.38 -3.96 -6.47
N ASP A 22 17.18 -4.56 -7.35
CA ASP A 22 17.85 -3.85 -8.44
C ASP A 22 16.83 -3.19 -9.37
N LYS A 23 15.76 -3.91 -9.73
CA LYS A 23 14.66 -3.38 -10.55
C LYS A 23 13.95 -2.20 -9.89
N ILE A 24 13.77 -2.23 -8.56
CA ILE A 24 13.18 -1.11 -7.81
C ILE A 24 14.08 0.13 -7.93
N ILE A 25 15.38 -0.03 -7.69
CA ILE A 25 16.34 1.08 -7.72
C ILE A 25 16.43 1.66 -9.14
N GLU A 26 16.53 0.81 -10.15
CA GLU A 26 16.51 1.21 -11.55
C GLU A 26 15.23 2.01 -11.88
N THR A 27 14.07 1.52 -11.43
CA THR A 27 12.78 2.19 -11.67
C THR A 27 12.72 3.55 -10.97
N LYS A 28 13.20 3.65 -9.72
CA LYS A 28 13.31 4.93 -8.99
C LYS A 28 14.12 5.95 -9.78
N ASN A 29 15.28 5.52 -10.32
CA ASN A 29 16.21 6.41 -11.02
C ASN A 29 15.75 6.78 -12.44
N THR A 30 14.98 5.93 -13.11
CA THR A 30 14.65 6.11 -14.55
C THR A 30 13.21 6.52 -14.82
N LYS A 31 12.24 5.99 -14.07
CA LYS A 31 10.80 6.16 -14.33
C LYS A 31 10.09 7.02 -13.28
N GLY A 32 10.78 7.35 -12.19
CA GLY A 32 10.29 8.21 -11.11
C GLY A 32 9.35 7.52 -10.13
N GLN A 33 8.89 8.29 -9.14
CA GLN A 33 8.27 7.76 -7.93
C GLN A 33 7.01 6.91 -8.16
N TRP A 34 6.14 7.33 -9.08
CA TRP A 34 4.85 6.67 -9.28
C TRP A 34 5.01 5.30 -9.94
N ALA A 35 5.95 5.17 -10.87
CA ALA A 35 6.30 3.88 -11.48
C ALA A 35 6.92 2.93 -10.44
N THR A 36 7.73 3.46 -9.53
CA THR A 36 8.26 2.66 -8.40
C THR A 36 7.13 2.21 -7.48
N ILE A 37 6.22 3.10 -7.10
CA ILE A 37 5.09 2.78 -6.22
C ILE A 37 4.19 1.72 -6.88
N GLU A 38 3.90 1.84 -8.18
CA GLU A 38 3.15 0.83 -8.93
C GLU A 38 3.84 -0.55 -8.89
N LEU A 39 5.16 -0.58 -9.08
CA LEU A 39 5.95 -1.81 -8.95
C LEU A 39 5.82 -2.42 -7.54
N LEU A 40 5.82 -1.59 -6.50
CA LEU A 40 5.68 -2.05 -5.11
C LEU A 40 4.26 -2.55 -4.81
N VAL A 41 3.22 -1.85 -5.28
CA VAL A 41 1.82 -2.29 -5.13
C VAL A 41 1.63 -3.66 -5.78
N ASN A 42 2.14 -3.85 -6.99
CA ASN A 42 2.05 -5.12 -7.72
C ASN A 42 2.85 -6.22 -7.02
N ALA A 43 4.03 -5.90 -6.49
CA ALA A 43 4.85 -6.85 -5.76
C ALA A 43 4.21 -7.27 -4.43
N TRP A 44 3.66 -6.32 -3.69
CA TRP A 44 2.90 -6.59 -2.46
C TRP A 44 1.73 -7.53 -2.76
N ALA A 45 0.87 -7.19 -3.72
CA ALA A 45 -0.27 -8.02 -4.13
C ALA A 45 0.12 -9.45 -4.57
N LYS A 46 1.32 -9.62 -5.15
CA LYS A 46 1.84 -10.92 -5.58
C LYS A 46 2.47 -11.73 -4.44
N ARG A 47 3.19 -11.07 -3.53
CA ARG A 47 3.93 -11.72 -2.43
C ARG A 47 3.01 -12.13 -1.29
N THR A 48 1.97 -11.34 -1.02
CA THR A 48 0.98 -11.59 0.03
C THR A 48 -0.44 -11.65 -0.54
N PRO A 49 -0.77 -12.67 -1.36
CA PRO A 49 -2.06 -12.72 -2.05
C PRO A 49 -3.25 -12.86 -1.09
N GLU A 50 -3.07 -13.53 0.06
CA GLU A 50 -4.12 -13.67 1.07
C GLU A 50 -4.38 -12.35 1.79
N ASP A 51 -3.32 -11.61 2.19
CA ASP A 51 -3.48 -10.29 2.81
C ASP A 51 -4.09 -9.29 1.82
N PHE A 52 -3.69 -9.36 0.54
CA PHE A 52 -4.30 -8.55 -0.49
C PHE A 52 -5.79 -8.88 -0.70
N ARG A 53 -6.16 -10.16 -0.62
CA ARG A 53 -7.57 -10.58 -0.68
C ARG A 53 -8.35 -10.10 0.54
N ALA A 54 -7.80 -10.29 1.74
CA ALA A 54 -8.40 -9.82 2.99
C ALA A 54 -8.59 -8.30 2.97
N PHE A 55 -7.58 -7.56 2.50
CA PHE A 55 -7.65 -6.10 2.33
C PHE A 55 -8.77 -5.68 1.36
N LYS A 56 -8.95 -6.40 0.24
CA LYS A 56 -10.07 -6.14 -0.69
C LYS A 56 -11.43 -6.39 -0.05
N VAL A 57 -11.57 -7.47 0.73
CA VAL A 57 -12.81 -7.78 1.45
C VAL A 57 -13.10 -6.67 2.46
N GLN A 58 -12.13 -6.31 3.28
CA GLN A 58 -12.24 -5.23 4.26
C GLN A 58 -12.63 -3.89 3.60
N LEU A 59 -12.02 -3.54 2.46
CA LEU A 59 -12.40 -2.35 1.70
C LEU A 59 -13.84 -2.39 1.21
N ASN A 60 -14.32 -3.55 0.75
CA ASN A 60 -15.70 -3.71 0.34
C ASN A 60 -16.64 -3.61 1.54
N ASP A 61 -16.29 -4.17 2.68
CA ASP A 61 -17.07 -4.05 3.92
C ASP A 61 -17.16 -2.59 4.37
N TYR A 62 -16.06 -1.83 4.30
CA TYR A 62 -16.08 -0.39 4.56
C TYR A 62 -17.00 0.36 3.59
N ARG A 63 -16.95 0.02 2.30
CA ARG A 63 -17.83 0.62 1.29
C ARG A 63 -19.29 0.32 1.55
N LEU A 64 -19.62 -0.92 1.93
CA LEU A 64 -21.00 -1.35 2.21
C LEU A 64 -21.53 -0.75 3.51
N GLY A 65 -20.72 -0.71 4.57
CA GLY A 65 -21.09 -0.15 5.88
C GLY A 65 -21.46 1.33 5.81
N LEU A 66 -20.96 2.09 4.83
CA LEU A 66 -21.34 3.49 4.61
C LEU A 66 -22.81 3.66 4.17
N PHE A 67 -23.39 2.66 3.49
CA PHE A 67 -24.78 2.71 3.01
C PHE A 67 -25.80 2.31 4.06
N ASP A 68 -25.38 1.70 5.17
CA ASP A 68 -26.30 1.35 6.26
C ASP A 68 -26.79 2.61 6.97
N ARG A 69 -28.07 2.94 6.77
CA ARG A 69 -28.75 4.09 7.39
C ARG A 69 -29.23 3.78 8.81
N LYS A 70 -29.25 2.51 9.24
CA LYS A 70 -29.84 2.06 10.51
C LYS A 70 -28.83 2.07 11.66
N TYR A 71 -27.55 1.84 11.37
CA TYR A 71 -26.45 1.86 12.36
C TYR A 71 -25.41 2.95 12.07
N GLY A 72 -25.80 3.99 11.34
CA GLY A 72 -24.97 5.16 11.04
C GLY A 72 -24.61 6.03 12.26
N GLN A 73 -24.93 5.58 13.48
CA GLN A 73 -24.20 5.92 14.68
C GLN A 73 -23.37 4.69 15.06
N THR A 74 -22.06 4.78 14.88
CA THR A 74 -21.14 3.84 15.52
C THR A 74 -21.44 3.86 17.03
N ALA A 75 -21.71 2.69 17.61
CA ALA A 75 -21.92 2.54 19.05
C ALA A 75 -20.74 3.04 19.90
N GLY A 76 -19.58 3.32 19.28
CA GLY A 76 -18.37 3.89 19.88
C GLY A 76 -18.28 5.42 19.91
N GLY A 77 -19.32 6.16 19.50
CA GLY A 77 -19.35 7.63 19.62
C GLY A 77 -18.55 8.41 18.57
N LYS A 78 -18.59 9.74 18.69
CA LYS A 78 -18.14 10.77 17.72
C LYS A 78 -16.71 10.62 17.17
N ASP A 79 -15.84 9.87 17.84
CA ASP A 79 -14.47 9.66 17.36
C ASP A 79 -14.40 8.78 16.10
N HIS A 80 -15.45 7.99 15.83
CA HIS A 80 -15.59 7.20 14.60
C HIS A 80 -16.31 7.94 13.45
N GLU A 81 -16.69 9.21 13.64
CA GLU A 81 -17.16 10.08 12.54
C GLU A 81 -16.01 10.58 11.65
N ARG A 82 -14.76 10.18 11.93
CA ARG A 82 -13.62 10.45 11.05
C ARG A 82 -13.85 9.76 9.72
N ARG A 83 -14.25 10.56 8.72
CA ARG A 83 -14.39 10.14 7.33
C ARG A 83 -13.01 9.77 6.80
N PHE A 84 -12.69 8.48 6.80
CA PHE A 84 -11.46 7.98 6.19
C PHE A 84 -11.70 7.78 4.69
N THR A 85 -10.98 8.53 3.87
CA THR A 85 -11.10 8.50 2.40
C THR A 85 -10.34 7.34 1.75
N MET A 86 -9.53 6.62 2.54
CA MET A 86 -8.60 5.60 2.09
C MET A 86 -8.32 4.59 3.19
N ALA A 87 -8.13 3.33 2.80
CA ALA A 87 -7.37 2.37 3.60
C ALA A 87 -6.01 2.15 2.91
N PHE A 88 -4.92 2.21 3.67
CA PHE A 88 -3.57 2.04 3.16
C PHE A 88 -2.90 0.89 3.91
N PRO A 89 -2.48 -0.20 3.23
CA PRO A 89 -1.81 -1.31 3.90
C PRO A 89 -0.50 -0.86 4.53
N GLU A 90 -0.27 -1.27 5.78
CA GLU A 90 0.94 -0.92 6.53
C GLU A 90 2.21 -1.49 5.87
N GLU A 91 2.14 -2.72 5.36
CA GLU A 91 3.26 -3.33 4.62
C GLU A 91 3.67 -2.51 3.39
N LEU A 92 2.68 -2.03 2.63
CA LEU A 92 2.94 -1.18 1.47
C LEU A 92 3.58 0.15 1.90
N PHE A 93 3.16 0.71 3.03
CA PHE A 93 3.79 1.91 3.60
C PHE A 93 5.25 1.68 3.92
N PHE A 94 5.58 0.58 4.62
CA PHE A 94 6.96 0.25 4.94
C PHE A 94 7.81 -0.05 3.70
N MET A 95 7.24 -0.72 2.69
CA MET A 95 7.93 -0.93 1.42
C MET A 95 8.30 0.39 0.74
N ILE A 96 7.38 1.36 0.70
CA ILE A 96 7.65 2.69 0.12
C ILE A 96 8.71 3.44 0.95
N ARG A 97 8.60 3.41 2.28
CA ARG A 97 9.54 4.09 3.20
C ARG A 97 10.93 3.47 3.24
N ALA A 98 11.07 2.20 2.88
CA ALA A 98 12.37 1.57 2.69
C ALA A 98 13.14 2.13 1.48
N ILE A 99 12.44 2.74 0.52
CA ILE A 99 13.01 3.23 -0.74
C ILE A 99 13.10 4.77 -0.76
N TYR A 100 12.08 5.44 -0.21
CA TYR A 100 11.98 6.88 -0.17
C TYR A 100 12.00 7.38 1.27
N LYS A 101 12.95 8.26 1.55
CA LYS A 101 13.00 8.98 2.82
C LYS A 101 11.84 9.97 2.95
N ALA A 102 11.62 10.47 4.16
CA ALA A 102 10.51 11.38 4.47
C ALA A 102 10.59 12.72 3.72
N ASP A 103 11.81 13.21 3.49
CA ASP A 103 12.15 14.41 2.72
C ASP A 103 12.03 14.18 1.20
N GLU A 104 12.42 13.00 0.70
CA GLU A 104 12.31 12.65 -0.72
C GLU A 104 10.86 12.44 -1.18
N LEU A 105 10.04 11.82 -0.33
CA LEU A 105 8.63 11.57 -0.61
C LEU A 105 7.78 11.93 0.62
N PRO A 106 7.35 13.20 0.71
CA PRO A 106 6.37 13.61 1.71
C PRO A 106 5.05 12.91 1.41
N MET A 107 4.67 11.93 2.25
CA MET A 107 3.37 11.27 2.15
C MET A 107 2.32 12.11 2.88
N ASP A 108 2.10 13.32 2.37
CA ASP A 108 1.13 14.27 2.87
C ASP A 108 -0.25 14.08 2.20
N ARG A 109 -1.18 15.00 2.46
CA ARG A 109 -2.52 14.96 1.86
C ARG A 109 -2.48 15.01 0.33
N ALA A 110 -1.56 15.76 -0.26
CA ALA A 110 -1.45 15.88 -1.71
C ALA A 110 -0.96 14.56 -2.33
N PHE A 111 0.01 13.92 -1.70
CA PHE A 111 0.46 12.58 -2.07
C PHE A 111 -0.69 11.58 -2.05
N TYR A 112 -1.45 11.50 -0.94
CA TYR A 112 -2.53 10.52 -0.84
C TYR A 112 -3.69 10.81 -1.81
N ASN A 113 -4.00 12.07 -2.07
CA ASN A 113 -4.99 12.44 -3.09
C ASN A 113 -4.58 11.96 -4.49
N GLU A 114 -3.30 12.13 -4.85
CA GLU A 114 -2.79 11.67 -6.14
C GLU A 114 -2.68 10.14 -6.20
N PHE A 115 -2.25 9.51 -5.09
CA PHE A 115 -2.22 8.06 -4.94
C PHE A 115 -3.61 7.45 -5.19
N LEU A 116 -4.67 8.01 -4.60
CA LEU A 116 -6.04 7.52 -4.79
C LEU A 116 -6.58 7.68 -6.21
N LYS A 117 -6.08 8.66 -6.99
CA LYS A 117 -6.43 8.78 -8.42
C LYS A 117 -5.79 7.67 -9.24
N ARG A 118 -4.53 7.33 -8.92
CA ARG A 118 -3.74 6.30 -9.63
C ARG A 118 -4.14 4.89 -9.24
N PHE A 119 -4.49 4.70 -7.97
CA PHE A 119 -4.89 3.41 -7.40
C PHE A 119 -6.28 3.51 -6.76
N PRO A 120 -7.36 3.58 -7.56
CA PRO A 120 -8.72 3.72 -7.05
C PRO A 120 -9.16 2.57 -6.13
N LEU A 121 -8.52 1.41 -6.21
CA LEU A 121 -8.79 0.27 -5.35
C LEU A 121 -8.74 0.65 -3.87
N PHE A 122 -7.78 1.49 -3.47
CA PHE A 122 -7.55 1.88 -2.07
C PHE A 122 -8.54 2.95 -1.58
N ARG A 123 -9.35 3.52 -2.49
CA ARG A 123 -10.30 4.57 -2.18
C ARG A 123 -11.52 4.01 -1.44
N ILE A 124 -11.86 4.63 -0.32
CA ILE A 124 -13.15 4.46 0.32
C ILE A 124 -14.00 5.66 -0.13
N PRO A 125 -15.06 5.46 -0.95
CA PRO A 125 -15.93 6.54 -1.40
C PRO A 125 -16.52 7.24 -0.19
N GLU A 126 -16.61 8.57 -0.24
CA GLU A 126 -17.48 9.26 0.72
C GLU A 126 -18.93 8.95 0.35
N LYS A 127 -19.77 8.82 1.38
CA LYS A 127 -21.22 8.70 1.23
C LYS A 127 -21.73 9.91 0.44
N LEU A 128 -22.28 9.66 -0.75
CA LEU A 128 -23.01 10.65 -1.56
C LEU A 128 -24.28 11.11 -0.82
#